data_AF-A0A8T6KD81-F1
#
_entry.id   AF-A0A8T6KD81-F1
#
_cell.length_a   1.000
_cell.length_b   1.000
_cell.length_c   1.000
_cell.angle_alpha   90.00
_cell.angle_beta   90.00
_cell.angle_gamma   90.00
#
_symmetry.space_group_name_H-M   'P 1'
#
loop_
_entity.id
_entity.type
_entity.pdbx_description
1 polymer ?
#
loop_
_entity_poly.entity_id
_entity_poly.type
_entity_poly.pdbx_seq_one_letter_code
_entity_poly.pdbx_strand_id
1 'polypeptide(L)'
;MPVPDFQSLMLPTLKSLGGGGERSVSQIREQVAADEGISALEVREMLPSGRQYVFANRVAWALSHMGRAGLLERVRKGVYRSTQEGESLLSREPSRIDMKLLGEYPEYREWRQREKGSTASIDATSSPGESSSDTPEEALERAIRQLRIGLEAEVLQRVRNATPAFLEHVGVQLMLAMGYGGGKAERGRVTGGSGDGGIDGMIVEDVLGMDEVFLQAKKYGEGNTVGSADLQRFVGAIDAQGGTKGVFVTTSSFTSAAKDFTSRSQKKIVLIDGPKLAQLMVQHGVGVRTQRSHEIKGIDDDFFDQET
;
A
#
# COMPACT_ATOMS: atom_id res chain seq x y z
N MET A 1 8.01 -12.27 13.06
CA MET A 1 9.19 -11.90 12.24
C MET A 1 8.68 -11.56 10.85
N PRO A 2 9.40 -10.79 10.00
CA PRO A 2 8.94 -10.64 8.62
C PRO A 2 8.90 -12.03 7.95
N VAL A 3 7.88 -12.29 7.12
CA VAL A 3 7.85 -13.47 6.26
C VAL A 3 9.20 -13.56 5.52
N PRO A 4 9.84 -14.74 5.39
CA PRO A 4 11.10 -14.86 4.65
C PRO A 4 10.94 -14.49 3.17
N ASP A 5 12.02 -14.04 2.53
CA ASP A 5 12.02 -13.74 1.09
C ASP A 5 11.85 -15.02 0.24
N PHE A 6 11.50 -14.87 -1.04
CA PHE A 6 11.21 -16.02 -1.89
C PHE A 6 12.42 -16.92 -2.13
N GLN A 7 13.67 -16.40 -2.07
CA GLN A 7 14.88 -17.22 -2.21
C GLN A 7 15.10 -18.04 -0.94
N SER A 8 14.94 -17.43 0.23
CA SER A 8 15.00 -18.16 1.51
C SER A 8 13.94 -19.27 1.61
N LEU A 9 12.77 -19.11 0.97
CA LEU A 9 11.74 -20.14 0.91
C LEU A 9 11.98 -21.25 -0.14
N MET A 10 12.98 -21.13 -1.03
CA MET A 10 13.22 -22.16 -2.07
C MET A 10 13.60 -23.52 -1.49
N LEU A 11 14.55 -23.57 -0.57
CA LEU A 11 14.98 -24.83 0.04
C LEU A 11 13.85 -25.52 0.84
N PRO A 12 13.13 -24.83 1.75
CA PRO A 12 11.97 -25.39 2.43
C PRO A 12 10.89 -25.87 1.46
N THR A 13 10.64 -25.11 0.39
CA THR A 13 9.66 -25.47 -0.64
C THR A 13 10.06 -26.77 -1.36
N LEU A 14 11.33 -26.91 -1.76
CA LEU A 14 11.80 -28.15 -2.40
C LEU A 14 11.79 -29.33 -1.43
N LYS A 15 12.22 -29.14 -0.17
CA LYS A 15 12.15 -30.16 0.89
C LYS A 15 10.71 -30.66 1.10
N SER A 16 9.73 -29.75 1.05
CA SER A 16 8.32 -30.12 1.17
C SER A 16 7.87 -31.09 0.06
N LEU A 17 8.54 -31.11 -1.09
CA LEU A 17 8.27 -32.01 -2.21
C LEU A 17 9.13 -33.29 -2.19
N GLY A 18 10.04 -33.44 -1.23
CA GLY A 18 10.97 -34.56 -1.15
C GLY A 18 10.27 -35.91 -1.00
N GLY A 19 10.83 -36.93 -1.65
CA GLY A 19 10.27 -38.29 -1.68
C GLY A 19 9.40 -38.57 -2.91
N GLY A 20 9.46 -37.74 -3.95
CA GLY A 20 8.86 -37.98 -5.27
C GLY A 20 7.33 -37.94 -5.35
N GLY A 21 6.63 -37.61 -4.27
CA GLY A 21 5.17 -37.53 -4.22
C GLY A 21 4.61 -36.24 -4.84
N GLU A 22 3.40 -36.32 -5.39
CA GLU A 22 2.67 -35.13 -5.83
C GLU A 22 2.08 -34.39 -4.63
N ARG A 23 2.28 -33.08 -4.57
CA ARG A 23 1.67 -32.22 -3.54
C ARG A 23 0.99 -31.01 -4.14
N SER A 24 -0.16 -30.66 -3.57
CA SER A 24 -0.84 -29.41 -3.88
C SER A 24 -0.10 -28.21 -3.29
N VAL A 25 -0.29 -27.02 -3.87
CA VAL A 25 0.26 -25.76 -3.35
C VAL A 25 -0.21 -25.48 -1.91
N SER A 26 -1.42 -25.91 -1.53
CA SER A 26 -1.88 -25.79 -0.14
C SER A 26 -1.01 -26.63 0.79
N GLN A 27 -0.80 -27.90 0.46
CA GLN A 27 0.04 -28.81 1.24
C GLN A 27 1.49 -28.34 1.31
N ILE A 28 2.03 -27.80 0.21
CA ILE A 28 3.38 -27.21 0.18
C ILE A 28 3.45 -26.02 1.15
N ARG A 29 2.50 -25.09 1.07
CA ARG A 29 2.47 -23.91 1.94
C ARG A 29 2.29 -24.27 3.41
N GLU A 30 1.43 -25.23 3.72
CA GLU A 30 1.21 -25.73 5.09
C GLU A 30 2.51 -26.34 5.65
N GLN A 31 3.18 -27.19 4.87
CA GLN A 31 4.45 -27.79 5.29
C GLN A 31 5.54 -26.74 5.46
N VAL A 32 5.72 -25.84 4.49
CA VAL A 32 6.75 -24.78 4.56
C VAL A 32 6.49 -23.85 5.75
N ALA A 33 5.23 -23.50 6.03
CA ALA A 33 4.89 -22.69 7.20
C ALA A 33 5.24 -23.40 8.51
N ALA A 34 5.00 -24.72 8.58
CA ALA A 34 5.36 -25.52 9.75
C ALA A 34 6.89 -25.62 9.94
N ASP A 35 7.62 -25.89 8.86
CA ASP A 35 9.09 -26.08 8.88
C ASP A 35 9.82 -24.77 9.24
N GLU A 36 9.34 -23.63 8.74
CA GLU A 36 9.94 -22.30 8.96
C GLU A 36 9.36 -21.56 10.18
N GLY A 37 8.40 -22.15 10.89
CA GLY A 37 7.78 -21.54 12.07
C GLY A 37 6.97 -20.28 11.79
N ILE A 38 6.33 -20.21 10.61
CA ILE A 38 5.53 -19.05 10.17
C ILE A 38 4.17 -19.08 10.88
N SER A 39 3.85 -18.00 11.59
CA SER A 39 2.63 -17.88 12.37
C SER A 39 1.38 -17.71 11.49
N ALA A 40 0.20 -18.00 12.06
CA ALA A 40 -1.07 -17.80 11.38
C ALA A 40 -1.35 -16.33 10.97
N LEU A 41 -0.76 -15.37 11.68
CA LEU A 41 -0.85 -13.96 11.32
C LEU A 41 0.01 -13.64 10.09
N GLU A 42 1.24 -14.17 10.03
CA GLU A 42 2.16 -13.98 8.91
C GLU A 42 1.67 -14.69 7.63
N VAL A 43 1.08 -15.87 7.74
CA VAL A 43 0.44 -16.56 6.59
C VAL A 43 -0.70 -15.73 5.99
N ARG A 44 -1.36 -14.89 6.80
CA ARG A 44 -2.47 -14.01 6.42
C ARG A 44 -2.04 -12.58 6.15
N GLU A 45 -0.75 -12.28 6.18
CA GLU A 45 -0.23 -10.97 5.80
C GLU A 45 -0.51 -10.73 4.31
N MET A 46 -1.21 -9.64 4.00
CA MET A 46 -1.56 -9.26 2.64
C MET A 46 -0.46 -8.39 2.04
N LEU A 47 -0.18 -8.57 0.75
CA LEU A 47 0.54 -7.55 -0.02
C LEU A 47 -0.22 -6.21 0.10
N PRO A 48 0.49 -5.06 0.07
CA PRO A 48 -0.12 -3.74 0.01
C PRO A 48 -1.25 -3.56 -1.03
N SER A 49 -1.22 -4.30 -2.15
CA SER A 49 -2.31 -4.34 -3.12
C SER A 49 -3.61 -4.95 -2.61
N GLY A 50 -3.58 -5.72 -1.52
CA GLY A 50 -4.75 -6.38 -0.95
C GLY A 50 -5.28 -7.56 -1.77
N ARG A 51 -4.51 -8.06 -2.76
CA ARG A 51 -4.96 -9.12 -3.68
C ARG A 51 -4.44 -10.50 -3.33
N GLN A 52 -3.25 -10.59 -2.74
CA GLN A 52 -2.59 -11.87 -2.42
C GLN A 52 -1.91 -11.79 -1.05
N TYR A 53 -1.75 -12.95 -0.41
CA TYR A 53 -0.94 -13.06 0.79
C TYR A 53 0.55 -13.06 0.44
N VAL A 54 1.36 -12.35 1.22
CA VAL A 54 2.82 -12.24 1.05
C VAL A 54 3.46 -13.63 1.00
N PHE A 55 3.15 -14.48 1.98
CA PHE A 55 3.69 -15.84 2.05
C PHE A 55 3.28 -16.70 0.83
N ALA A 56 2.01 -16.62 0.41
CA ALA A 56 1.54 -17.37 -0.75
C ALA A 56 2.25 -16.94 -2.04
N ASN A 57 2.40 -15.62 -2.23
CA ASN A 57 3.08 -15.03 -3.38
C ASN A 57 4.56 -15.46 -3.44
N ARG A 58 5.27 -15.39 -2.32
CA ARG A 58 6.69 -15.78 -2.25
C ARG A 58 6.92 -17.27 -2.47
N VAL A 59 6.05 -18.14 -1.95
CA VAL A 59 6.11 -19.59 -2.27
C VAL A 59 5.84 -19.84 -3.76
N ALA A 60 4.88 -19.12 -4.36
CA ALA A 60 4.62 -19.22 -5.80
C ALA A 60 5.84 -18.81 -6.64
N TRP A 61 6.55 -17.75 -6.24
CA TRP A 61 7.81 -17.34 -6.87
C TRP A 61 8.93 -18.39 -6.69
N ALA A 62 9.07 -18.97 -5.49
CA ALA A 62 10.01 -20.07 -5.25
C ALA A 62 9.73 -21.26 -6.18
N LEU A 63 8.47 -21.69 -6.30
CA LEU A 63 8.03 -22.74 -7.23
C LEU A 63 8.34 -22.38 -8.69
N SER A 64 8.04 -21.16 -9.11
CA SER A 64 8.28 -20.68 -10.48
C SER A 64 9.77 -20.75 -10.84
N HIS A 65 10.65 -20.19 -10.01
CA HIS A 65 12.09 -20.17 -10.26
C HIS A 65 12.69 -21.58 -10.26
N MET A 66 12.33 -22.43 -9.30
CA MET A 66 12.84 -23.80 -9.25
C MET A 66 12.30 -24.67 -10.39
N GLY A 67 11.06 -24.44 -10.83
CA GLY A 67 10.51 -25.10 -12.02
C GLY A 67 11.23 -24.70 -13.31
N ARG A 68 11.65 -23.43 -13.44
CA ARG A 68 12.50 -22.98 -14.56
C ARG A 68 13.91 -23.54 -14.55
N ALA A 69 14.38 -24.01 -13.40
CA ALA A 69 15.67 -24.69 -13.25
C ALA A 69 15.56 -26.22 -13.36
N GLY A 70 14.38 -26.75 -13.65
CA GLY A 70 14.15 -28.18 -13.81
C GLY A 70 14.20 -28.97 -12.50
N LEU A 71 14.13 -28.32 -11.33
CA LEU A 71 14.18 -29.00 -10.02
C LEU A 71 12.83 -29.57 -9.57
N LEU A 72 11.74 -29.05 -10.13
CA LEU A 72 10.39 -29.49 -9.88
C LEU A 72 9.55 -29.29 -11.13
N GLU A 73 8.46 -30.00 -11.22
CA GLU A 73 7.51 -29.90 -12.33
C GLU A 73 6.09 -29.71 -11.81
N ARG A 74 5.27 -28.98 -12.57
CA ARG A 74 3.83 -28.83 -12.31
C ARG A 74 3.11 -29.95 -13.06
N VAL A 75 2.62 -30.95 -12.32
CA VAL A 75 1.93 -32.12 -12.90
C VAL A 75 0.52 -31.76 -13.37
N ARG A 76 -0.19 -30.93 -12.59
CA ARG A 76 -1.51 -30.37 -12.93
C ARG A 76 -1.74 -29.06 -12.20
N LYS A 77 -2.92 -28.44 -12.36
CA LYS A 77 -3.26 -27.17 -11.71
C LYS A 77 -3.01 -27.21 -10.21
N GLY A 78 -2.10 -26.35 -9.74
CA GLY A 78 -1.73 -26.24 -8.34
C GLY A 78 -1.10 -27.49 -7.72
N VAL A 79 -0.58 -28.45 -8.51
CA VAL A 79 0.05 -29.68 -8.00
C VAL A 79 1.44 -29.83 -8.61
N TYR A 80 2.42 -30.07 -7.74
CA TYR A 80 3.83 -30.12 -8.07
C TYR A 80 4.48 -31.42 -7.60
N ARG A 81 5.59 -31.78 -8.23
CA ARG A 81 6.45 -32.92 -7.87
C ARG A 81 7.92 -32.53 -8.04
N SER A 82 8.80 -33.04 -7.18
CA SER A 82 10.26 -32.92 -7.38
C SER A 82 10.71 -33.76 -8.58
N THR A 83 11.64 -33.25 -9.38
CA THR A 83 12.29 -34.02 -10.45
C THR A 83 13.47 -34.83 -9.90
N GLN A 84 14.11 -35.64 -10.76
CA GLN A 84 15.33 -36.37 -10.40
C GLN A 84 16.47 -35.41 -10.02
N GLU A 85 16.58 -34.29 -10.72
CA GLU A 85 17.54 -33.21 -10.44
C GLU A 85 17.25 -32.54 -9.09
N GLY A 86 15.96 -32.31 -8.77
CA GLY A 86 15.55 -31.78 -7.47
C GLY A 86 15.92 -32.70 -6.30
N GLU A 87 15.64 -34.00 -6.43
CA GLU A 87 16.00 -35.01 -5.42
C GLU A 87 17.52 -35.17 -5.28
N SER A 88 18.23 -35.11 -6.41
CA SER A 88 19.70 -35.15 -6.43
C SER A 88 20.31 -33.93 -5.74
N LEU A 89 19.70 -32.75 -5.88
CA LEU A 89 20.11 -31.55 -5.18
C LEU A 89 19.85 -31.67 -3.67
N LEU A 90 18.67 -32.15 -3.26
CA LEU A 90 18.35 -32.37 -1.84
C LEU A 90 19.30 -33.37 -1.17
N SER A 91 19.72 -34.41 -1.89
CA SER A 91 20.67 -35.42 -1.42
C SER A 91 22.07 -34.86 -1.13
N ARG A 92 22.42 -33.68 -1.65
CA ARG A 92 23.67 -32.97 -1.35
C ARG A 92 23.59 -32.11 -0.10
N GLU A 93 22.44 -32.08 0.57
CA GLU A 93 22.15 -31.28 1.76
C GLU A 93 22.58 -29.81 1.63
N PRO A 94 22.09 -29.08 0.60
CA PRO A 94 22.43 -27.68 0.43
C PRO A 94 21.94 -26.88 1.64
N SER A 95 22.77 -25.96 2.12
CA SER A 95 22.41 -25.04 3.20
C SER A 95 21.40 -23.97 2.75
N ARG A 96 21.35 -23.67 1.45
CA ARG A 96 20.41 -22.74 0.81
C ARG A 96 20.24 -23.09 -0.67
N ILE A 97 19.05 -22.79 -1.20
CA ILE A 97 18.79 -22.70 -2.64
C ILE A 97 18.46 -21.23 -2.90
N ASP A 98 19.16 -20.61 -3.84
CA ASP A 98 18.95 -19.22 -4.23
C ASP A 98 19.15 -19.05 -5.74
N MET A 99 18.93 -17.83 -6.25
CA MET A 99 19.08 -17.58 -7.68
C MET A 99 20.50 -17.79 -8.20
N LYS A 100 21.51 -17.74 -7.33
CA LYS A 100 22.91 -17.99 -7.68
C LYS A 100 23.12 -19.47 -7.96
N LEU A 101 22.64 -20.33 -7.06
CA LEU A 101 22.65 -21.78 -7.25
C LEU A 101 21.80 -22.21 -8.46
N LEU A 102 20.60 -21.65 -8.63
CA LEU A 102 19.78 -21.92 -9.82
C LEU A 102 20.50 -21.52 -11.12
N GLY A 103 21.39 -20.52 -11.05
CA GLY A 103 22.25 -20.11 -12.16
C GLY A 103 23.23 -21.16 -12.67
N GLU A 104 23.44 -22.27 -11.94
CA GLU A 104 24.29 -23.38 -12.39
C GLU A 104 23.56 -24.24 -13.44
N TYR A 105 22.23 -24.22 -13.46
CA TYR A 105 21.40 -25.03 -14.35
C TYR A 105 21.30 -24.37 -15.75
N PRO A 106 21.59 -25.11 -16.85
CA PRO A 106 21.54 -24.56 -18.22
C PRO A 106 20.19 -23.93 -18.58
N GLU A 107 19.08 -24.62 -18.30
CA GLU A 107 17.71 -24.18 -18.61
C GLU A 107 17.37 -22.84 -17.95
N TYR A 108 17.79 -22.66 -16.69
CA TYR A 108 17.58 -21.44 -15.93
C TYR A 108 18.40 -20.28 -16.49
N ARG A 109 19.66 -20.52 -16.89
CA ARG A 109 20.52 -19.50 -17.52
C ARG A 109 19.93 -19.00 -18.83
N GLU A 110 19.45 -19.90 -19.69
CA GLU A 110 18.83 -19.53 -20.96
C GLU A 110 17.55 -18.72 -20.77
N TRP A 111 16.72 -19.07 -19.78
CA TRP A 111 15.55 -18.28 -19.42
C TRP A 111 15.92 -16.87 -18.94
N ARG A 112 16.91 -16.75 -18.05
CA ARG A 112 17.39 -15.45 -17.53
C ARG A 112 18.01 -14.56 -18.61
N GLN A 113 18.70 -15.13 -19.59
CA GLN A 113 19.26 -14.37 -20.70
C GLN A 113 18.17 -13.82 -21.62
N ARG A 114 17.08 -14.58 -21.86
CA ARG A 114 15.91 -14.09 -22.61
C ARG A 114 15.21 -12.93 -21.90
N GLU A 115 15.06 -12.99 -20.57
CA GLU A 115 14.52 -11.86 -19.80
C GLU A 115 15.39 -10.60 -19.94
N LYS A 116 16.73 -10.73 -19.83
CA LYS A 116 17.64 -9.59 -19.97
C LYS A 116 17.69 -9.03 -21.40
N GLY A 117 17.60 -9.89 -22.41
CA GLY A 117 17.62 -9.51 -23.83
C GLY A 117 16.40 -8.71 -24.28
N SER A 118 15.25 -8.89 -23.64
CA SER A 118 14.03 -8.12 -23.94
C SER A 118 14.04 -6.68 -23.38
N THR A 119 15.01 -6.36 -22.52
CA THR A 119 15.13 -5.06 -21.82
C THR A 119 16.38 -4.26 -22.28
N ALA A 120 17.08 -4.72 -23.32
CA ALA A 120 18.38 -4.21 -23.75
C ALA A 120 18.36 -2.85 -24.49
N SER A 121 17.41 -1.97 -24.16
CA SER A 121 17.46 -0.55 -24.56
C SER A 121 16.99 0.33 -23.41
N ILE A 122 17.82 0.43 -22.37
CA ILE A 122 18.06 1.62 -21.52
C ILE A 122 19.28 1.28 -20.65
N ASP A 123 20.33 2.08 -20.80
CA ASP A 123 21.58 2.19 -20.04
C ASP A 123 22.04 1.07 -19.09
N ALA A 124 23.16 0.48 -19.50
CA ALA A 124 24.04 -0.33 -18.66
C ALA A 124 24.72 0.52 -17.59
N THR A 125 24.08 0.67 -16.43
CA THR A 125 24.78 0.83 -15.14
C THR A 125 23.92 0.24 -14.02
N SER A 126 23.89 -1.10 -13.95
CA SER A 126 23.69 -1.90 -12.74
C SER A 126 23.67 -3.38 -13.13
N SER A 127 24.68 -4.12 -12.71
CA SER A 127 24.73 -5.57 -12.80
C SER A 127 23.49 -6.19 -12.12
N PRO A 128 22.62 -6.96 -12.82
CA PRO A 128 21.54 -7.68 -12.16
C PRO A 128 22.09 -9.03 -11.70
N GLY A 129 22.70 -9.01 -10.53
CA GLY A 129 23.20 -10.15 -9.79
C GLY A 129 23.43 -9.75 -8.33
N GLU A 130 22.81 -10.49 -7.40
CA GLU A 130 23.09 -10.49 -5.96
C GLU A 130 22.48 -9.37 -5.07
N SER A 131 21.15 -9.14 -5.06
CA SER A 131 20.48 -8.50 -3.87
C SER A 131 18.95 -8.24 -3.92
N SER A 132 18.18 -8.60 -4.95
CA SER A 132 16.71 -8.41 -4.84
C SER A 132 16.06 -9.58 -4.08
N SER A 133 15.78 -9.38 -2.79
CA SER A 133 14.93 -10.28 -1.99
C SER A 133 13.45 -10.15 -2.35
N ASP A 134 13.08 -9.07 -3.04
CA ASP A 134 11.71 -8.77 -3.40
C ASP A 134 11.30 -9.48 -4.69
N THR A 135 10.05 -9.92 -4.72
CA THR A 135 9.36 -10.29 -5.94
C THR A 135 9.18 -9.05 -6.85
N PRO A 136 9.01 -9.21 -8.17
CA PRO A 136 8.70 -8.10 -9.07
C PRO A 136 7.48 -7.28 -8.64
N GLU A 137 6.41 -7.91 -8.14
CA GLU A 137 5.25 -7.20 -7.63
C GLU A 137 5.60 -6.35 -6.40
N GLU A 138 6.34 -6.91 -5.44
CA GLU A 138 6.82 -6.15 -4.26
C GLU A 138 7.74 -4.99 -4.68
N ALA A 139 8.62 -5.21 -5.67
CA ALA A 139 9.48 -4.17 -6.22
C ALA A 139 8.70 -3.03 -6.86
N LEU A 140 7.67 -3.36 -7.64
CA LEU A 140 6.77 -2.38 -8.23
C LEU A 140 5.99 -1.63 -7.16
N GLU A 141 5.42 -2.32 -6.17
CA GLU A 141 4.66 -1.69 -5.08
C GLU A 141 5.54 -0.75 -4.24
N ARG A 142 6.79 -1.12 -3.98
CA ARG A 142 7.77 -0.25 -3.29
C ARG A 142 8.05 1.00 -4.11
N ALA A 143 8.28 0.86 -5.42
CA ALA A 143 8.50 1.99 -6.32
C ALA A 143 7.28 2.93 -6.35
N ILE A 144 6.05 2.38 -6.46
CA ILE A 144 4.80 3.15 -6.40
C ILE A 144 4.70 3.89 -5.06
N ARG A 145 5.01 3.23 -3.95
CA ARG A 145 4.99 3.86 -2.61
C ARG A 145 5.99 5.01 -2.51
N GLN A 146 7.20 4.85 -3.03
CA GLN A 146 8.21 5.90 -3.05
C GLN A 146 7.76 7.11 -3.88
N LEU A 147 7.20 6.87 -5.07
CA LEU A 147 6.62 7.93 -5.90
C LEU A 147 5.50 8.67 -5.17
N ARG A 148 4.62 7.92 -4.49
CA ARG A 148 3.52 8.49 -3.70
C ARG A 148 4.02 9.37 -2.55
N ILE A 149 4.99 8.91 -1.77
CA ILE A 149 5.58 9.70 -0.66
C ILE A 149 6.19 11.01 -1.18
N GLY A 150 6.92 10.95 -2.30
CA GLY A 150 7.46 12.15 -2.95
C GLY A 150 6.38 13.12 -3.38
N LEU A 151 5.31 12.61 -4.01
CA LEU A 151 4.17 13.42 -4.44
C LEU A 151 3.42 14.05 -3.25
N GLU A 152 3.18 13.30 -2.18
CA GLU A 152 2.53 13.81 -0.96
C GLU A 152 3.34 14.97 -0.35
N ALA A 153 4.66 14.85 -0.29
CA ALA A 153 5.54 15.92 0.18
C ALA A 153 5.45 17.17 -0.72
N GLU A 154 5.44 16.99 -2.04
CA GLU A 154 5.34 18.09 -3.01
C GLU A 154 3.97 18.80 -2.93
N VAL A 155 2.89 18.04 -2.77
CA VAL A 155 1.53 18.58 -2.57
C VAL A 155 1.48 19.42 -1.29
N LEU A 156 1.98 18.90 -0.17
CA LEU A 156 2.00 19.64 1.10
C LEU A 156 2.78 20.97 0.98
N GLN A 157 3.93 20.94 0.31
CA GLN A 157 4.73 22.15 0.08
C GLN A 157 3.99 23.19 -0.77
N ARG A 158 3.30 22.77 -1.84
CA ARG A 158 2.47 23.69 -2.64
C ARG A 158 1.35 24.32 -1.82
N VAL A 159 0.67 23.53 -0.99
CA VAL A 159 -0.41 24.04 -0.12
C VAL A 159 0.13 25.02 0.94
N ARG A 160 1.30 24.74 1.54
CA ARG A 160 1.96 25.66 2.49
C ARG A 160 2.31 27.02 1.86
N ASN A 161 2.74 27.01 0.61
CA ASN A 161 3.13 28.20 -0.14
C ASN A 161 1.93 28.98 -0.71
N ALA A 162 0.75 28.38 -0.74
CA ALA A 162 -0.47 29.03 -1.17
C ALA A 162 -1.04 30.01 -0.13
N THR A 163 -2.11 30.71 -0.48
CA THR A 163 -2.81 31.63 0.42
C THR A 163 -3.62 30.87 1.49
N PRO A 164 -3.92 31.47 2.66
CA PRO A 164 -4.83 30.87 3.63
C PRO A 164 -6.19 30.52 3.02
N ALA A 165 -6.78 31.44 2.25
CA ALA A 165 -8.02 31.20 1.53
C ALA A 165 -7.96 29.95 0.62
N PHE A 166 -6.82 29.69 -0.04
CA PHE A 166 -6.67 28.47 -0.84
C PHE A 166 -6.75 27.20 0.02
N LEU A 167 -6.20 27.20 1.24
CA LEU A 167 -6.30 26.05 2.15
C LEU A 167 -7.75 25.81 2.59
N GLU A 168 -8.53 26.86 2.83
CA GLU A 168 -9.97 26.77 3.16
C GLU A 168 -10.73 26.07 2.02
N HIS A 169 -10.47 26.49 0.77
CA HIS A 169 -11.04 25.85 -0.42
C HIS A 169 -10.60 24.39 -0.55
N VAL A 170 -9.30 24.09 -0.35
CA VAL A 170 -8.78 22.71 -0.39
C VAL A 170 -9.48 21.84 0.65
N GLY A 171 -9.68 22.34 1.87
CA GLY A 171 -10.35 21.57 2.92
C GLY A 171 -11.79 21.21 2.56
N VAL A 172 -12.57 22.16 2.01
CA VAL A 172 -13.94 21.91 1.54
C VAL A 172 -13.96 20.92 0.37
N GLN A 173 -13.10 21.13 -0.64
CA GLN A 173 -12.98 20.24 -1.80
C GLN A 173 -12.59 18.82 -1.40
N LEU A 174 -11.69 18.68 -0.42
CA LEU A 174 -11.28 17.38 0.09
C LEU A 174 -12.43 16.64 0.76
N MET A 175 -13.22 17.33 1.59
CA MET A 175 -14.41 16.72 2.21
C MET A 175 -15.41 16.22 1.16
N LEU A 176 -15.69 17.01 0.13
CA LEU A 176 -16.56 16.62 -0.97
C LEU A 176 -16.00 15.42 -1.76
N ALA A 177 -14.69 15.42 -2.07
CA ALA A 177 -14.01 14.32 -2.77
C ALA A 177 -13.93 13.02 -1.96
N MET A 178 -14.01 13.11 -0.62
CA MET A 178 -14.17 11.97 0.28
C MET A 178 -15.62 11.45 0.35
N GLY A 179 -16.57 12.14 -0.29
CA GLY A 179 -17.99 11.74 -0.37
C GLY A 179 -18.90 12.42 0.65
N TYR A 180 -18.39 13.31 1.51
CA TYR A 180 -19.24 14.09 2.40
C TYR A 180 -20.18 14.99 1.60
N GLY A 181 -21.41 15.16 2.08
CA GLY A 181 -22.47 15.81 1.31
C GLY A 181 -22.83 15.07 0.02
N GLY A 182 -22.66 13.74 -0.03
CA GLY A 182 -23.00 12.94 -1.20
C GLY A 182 -22.20 13.28 -2.46
N GLY A 183 -21.02 13.90 -2.30
CA GLY A 183 -20.14 14.30 -3.40
C GLY A 183 -20.65 15.46 -4.25
N LYS A 184 -21.71 16.17 -3.82
CA LYS A 184 -22.29 17.29 -4.58
C LYS A 184 -21.69 18.62 -4.15
N ALA A 185 -21.17 19.38 -5.12
CA ALA A 185 -20.50 20.66 -4.87
C ALA A 185 -21.39 21.67 -4.12
N GLU A 186 -22.71 21.67 -4.37
CA GLU A 186 -23.68 22.57 -3.73
C GLU A 186 -23.82 22.41 -2.21
N ARG A 187 -23.36 21.27 -1.66
CA ARG A 187 -23.43 20.96 -0.23
C ARG A 187 -22.21 21.39 0.56
N GLY A 188 -21.14 21.79 -0.12
CA GLY A 188 -19.98 22.39 0.50
C GLY A 188 -19.96 23.90 0.27
N ARG A 189 -19.76 24.67 1.33
CA ARG A 189 -19.62 26.12 1.24
C ARG A 189 -18.36 26.56 1.97
N VAL A 190 -17.56 27.39 1.31
CA VAL A 190 -16.50 28.17 1.95
C VAL A 190 -17.17 29.40 2.55
N THR A 191 -17.01 29.61 3.85
CA THR A 191 -17.67 30.69 4.60
C THR A 191 -16.75 31.87 4.88
N GLY A 192 -15.47 31.76 4.48
CA GLY A 192 -14.37 32.62 4.93
C GLY A 192 -14.67 34.11 4.98
N GLY A 193 -14.35 34.72 6.13
CA GLY A 193 -14.37 36.17 6.35
C GLY A 193 -13.93 36.56 7.76
N SER A 194 -13.36 37.75 7.94
CA SER A 194 -13.08 38.26 9.29
C SER A 194 -14.39 38.43 10.08
N GLY A 195 -14.64 37.56 11.06
CA GLY A 195 -15.80 37.62 11.95
C GLY A 195 -16.64 36.34 12.05
N ASP A 196 -16.31 35.28 11.32
CA ASP A 196 -17.03 33.99 11.32
C ASP A 196 -16.81 33.11 12.57
N GLY A 197 -16.05 33.60 13.55
CA GLY A 197 -15.74 32.87 14.78
C GLY A 197 -14.74 31.73 14.62
N GLY A 198 -14.14 31.54 13.43
CA GLY A 198 -13.23 30.43 13.14
C GLY A 198 -13.90 29.29 12.38
N ILE A 199 -14.84 29.59 11.49
CA ILE A 199 -15.46 28.59 10.60
C ILE A 199 -15.15 28.98 9.17
N ASP A 200 -14.26 28.23 8.53
CA ASP A 200 -13.80 28.49 7.17
C ASP A 200 -14.62 27.73 6.12
N GLY A 201 -15.38 26.72 6.55
CA GLY A 201 -16.31 26.03 5.66
C GLY A 201 -17.35 25.19 6.39
N MET A 202 -18.34 24.75 5.64
CA MET A 202 -19.46 23.95 6.12
C MET A 202 -19.88 22.96 5.04
N ILE A 203 -20.07 21.70 5.45
CA ILE A 203 -20.58 20.63 4.60
C ILE A 203 -21.91 20.13 5.15
N VAL A 204 -22.96 20.17 4.34
CA VAL A 204 -24.25 19.56 4.66
C VAL A 204 -24.21 18.09 4.27
N GLU A 205 -24.27 17.17 5.24
CA GLU A 205 -24.09 15.73 4.99
C GLU A 205 -25.31 15.09 4.33
N ASP A 206 -26.50 15.42 4.81
CA ASP A 206 -27.76 14.79 4.38
C ASP A 206 -28.54 15.64 3.36
N VAL A 207 -29.65 15.08 2.87
CA VAL A 207 -30.48 15.73 1.84
C VAL A 207 -31.34 16.87 2.38
N LEU A 208 -31.77 16.76 3.64
CA LEU A 208 -32.68 17.68 4.28
C LEU A 208 -31.93 18.81 5.02
N GLY A 209 -30.63 18.63 5.24
CA GLY A 209 -29.74 19.62 5.85
C GLY A 209 -29.83 19.65 7.37
N MET A 210 -30.04 18.49 7.98
CA MET A 210 -30.10 18.33 9.43
C MET A 210 -28.72 18.12 10.07
N ASP A 211 -27.79 17.54 9.31
CA ASP A 211 -26.44 17.22 9.73
C ASP A 211 -25.41 18.09 8.98
N GLU A 212 -24.69 18.91 9.73
CA GLU A 212 -23.62 19.77 9.21
C GLU A 212 -22.26 19.41 9.83
N VAL A 213 -21.22 19.47 9.00
CA VAL A 213 -19.82 19.33 9.40
C VAL A 213 -19.12 20.66 9.16
N PHE A 214 -18.65 21.27 10.23
CA PHE A 214 -17.93 22.53 10.19
C PHE A 214 -16.43 22.28 9.95
N LEU A 215 -15.79 23.22 9.25
CA LEU A 215 -14.39 23.12 8.88
C LEU A 215 -13.64 24.37 9.35
N GLN A 216 -12.46 24.16 9.94
CA GLN A 216 -11.45 25.22 10.12
C GLN A 216 -10.14 24.74 9.48
N ALA A 217 -9.49 25.64 8.76
CA ALA A 217 -8.26 25.49 8.03
C ALA A 217 -7.21 26.50 8.51
N LYS A 218 -6.20 26.03 9.26
CA LYS A 218 -5.08 26.88 9.70
C LYS A 218 -3.79 26.59 8.96
N LYS A 219 -3.33 27.58 8.18
CA LYS A 219 -2.06 27.52 7.48
C LYS A 219 -0.91 27.94 8.41
N TYR A 220 -0.14 26.98 8.90
CA TYR A 220 1.09 27.22 9.67
C TYR A 220 2.30 26.57 8.99
N GLY A 221 3.46 27.21 9.17
CA GLY A 221 4.75 26.68 8.75
C GLY A 221 5.22 25.52 9.64
N GLU A 222 6.25 24.82 9.17
CA GLU A 222 6.86 23.72 9.91
C GLU A 222 7.42 24.20 11.26
N GLY A 223 7.11 23.48 12.34
CA GLY A 223 7.45 23.88 13.72
C GLY A 223 6.40 24.73 14.44
N ASN A 224 5.49 25.39 13.73
CA ASN A 224 4.38 26.13 14.33
C ASN A 224 3.17 25.21 14.47
N THR A 225 2.95 24.70 15.68
CA THR A 225 1.91 23.69 15.95
C THR A 225 0.60 24.31 16.41
N VAL A 226 -0.50 23.62 16.10
CA VAL A 226 -1.84 24.00 16.57
C VAL A 226 -2.02 23.54 18.02
N GLY A 227 -2.40 24.48 18.88
CA GLY A 227 -2.59 24.26 20.31
C GLY A 227 -4.04 23.98 20.69
N SER A 228 -4.27 23.62 21.96
CA SER A 228 -5.62 23.42 22.51
C SER A 228 -6.47 24.68 22.45
N ALA A 229 -5.88 25.87 22.58
CA ALA A 229 -6.59 27.14 22.49
C ALA A 229 -7.26 27.37 21.12
N ASP A 230 -6.61 26.98 20.02
CA ASP A 230 -7.20 27.07 18.69
C ASP A 230 -8.42 26.14 18.56
N LEU A 231 -8.32 24.92 19.11
CA LEU A 231 -9.41 23.95 19.10
C LEU A 231 -10.58 24.34 20.02
N GLN A 232 -10.30 24.96 21.17
CA GLN A 232 -11.32 25.49 22.07
C GLN A 232 -12.13 26.59 21.38
N ARG A 233 -11.48 27.50 20.65
CA ARG A 233 -12.16 28.53 19.86
C ARG A 233 -13.04 27.90 18.78
N PHE A 234 -12.52 26.91 18.05
CA PHE A 234 -13.28 26.21 17.03
C PHE A 234 -14.51 25.49 17.60
N VAL A 235 -14.35 24.77 18.72
CA VAL A 235 -15.48 24.13 19.42
C VAL A 235 -16.55 25.15 19.82
N GLY A 236 -16.13 26.31 20.36
CA GLY A 236 -17.04 27.40 20.70
C GLY A 236 -17.76 27.99 19.48
N ALA A 237 -17.09 28.06 18.33
CA ALA A 237 -17.72 28.48 17.07
C ALA A 237 -18.78 27.48 16.60
N ILE A 238 -18.49 26.18 16.71
CA ILE A 238 -19.46 25.11 16.43
C ILE A 238 -20.65 25.19 17.39
N ASP A 239 -20.43 25.47 18.68
CA ASP A 239 -21.51 25.68 19.66
C ASP A 239 -22.41 26.86 19.27
N ALA A 240 -21.83 27.96 18.82
CA ALA A 240 -22.58 29.14 18.40
C ALA A 240 -23.49 28.87 17.18
N GLN A 241 -23.14 27.87 16.35
CA GLN A 241 -23.95 27.41 15.21
C GLN A 241 -24.86 26.23 15.57
N GLY A 242 -24.88 25.75 16.81
CA GLY A 242 -25.67 24.58 17.22
C GLY A 242 -25.15 23.24 16.67
N GLY A 243 -23.92 23.22 16.16
CA GLY A 243 -23.31 22.05 15.52
C GLY A 243 -22.75 21.00 16.48
N THR A 244 -22.49 19.81 15.96
CA THR A 244 -21.92 18.68 16.75
C THR A 244 -20.67 18.05 16.14
N LYS A 245 -20.35 18.35 14.87
CA LYS A 245 -19.26 17.74 14.11
C LYS A 245 -18.33 18.82 13.55
N GLY A 246 -17.02 18.56 13.61
CA GLY A 246 -16.02 19.49 13.10
C GLY A 246 -14.79 18.79 12.56
N VAL A 247 -14.18 19.37 11.54
CA VAL A 247 -12.89 18.97 11.00
C VAL A 247 -11.93 20.14 11.12
N PHE A 248 -10.80 19.92 11.76
CA PHE A 248 -9.75 20.93 11.87
C PHE A 248 -8.56 20.50 11.01
N VAL A 249 -8.25 21.30 9.99
CA VAL A 249 -7.20 21.08 9.01
C VAL A 249 -6.04 22.02 9.28
N THR A 250 -4.81 21.52 9.22
CA THR A 250 -3.61 22.36 9.24
C THR A 250 -2.53 21.82 8.31
N THR A 251 -1.68 22.70 7.82
CA THR A 251 -0.46 22.34 7.06
C THR A 251 0.72 21.96 7.95
N SER A 252 0.54 22.02 9.28
CA SER A 252 1.54 21.71 10.32
C SER A 252 1.08 20.51 11.16
N SER A 253 1.40 20.48 12.45
CA SER A 253 1.07 19.40 13.39
C SER A 253 0.28 19.93 14.60
N PHE A 254 -0.38 19.02 15.31
CA PHE A 254 -1.09 19.30 16.56
C PHE A 254 -0.25 18.92 17.77
N THR A 255 -0.33 19.73 18.84
CA THR A 255 0.28 19.38 20.13
C THR A 255 -0.45 18.21 20.80
N SER A 256 0.21 17.50 21.73
CA SER A 256 -0.45 16.44 22.52
C SER A 256 -1.67 16.97 23.28
N ALA A 257 -1.54 18.16 23.88
CA ALA A 257 -2.66 18.81 24.56
C ALA A 257 -3.85 19.12 23.65
N ALA A 258 -3.61 19.44 22.37
CA ALA A 258 -4.66 19.62 21.38
C ALA A 258 -5.40 18.30 21.08
N LYS A 259 -4.66 17.20 20.92
CA LYS A 259 -5.23 15.86 20.71
C LYS A 259 -5.99 15.34 21.95
N ASP A 260 -5.47 15.60 23.14
CA ASP A 260 -6.13 15.24 24.41
C ASP A 260 -7.42 16.03 24.62
N PHE A 261 -7.44 17.29 24.18
CA PHE A 261 -8.65 18.11 24.24
C PHE A 261 -9.77 17.56 23.35
N THR A 262 -9.49 17.18 22.09
CA THR A 262 -10.54 16.64 21.21
C THR A 262 -11.06 15.29 21.67
N SER A 263 -10.20 14.42 22.23
CA SER A 263 -10.62 13.11 22.72
C SER A 263 -11.59 13.17 23.92
N ARG A 264 -11.56 14.27 24.68
CA ARG A 264 -12.44 14.52 25.83
C ARG A 264 -13.66 15.38 25.50
N SER A 265 -13.71 15.97 24.30
CA SER A 265 -14.83 16.80 23.87
C SER A 265 -16.09 15.96 23.65
N GLN A 266 -17.26 16.50 24.00
CA GLN A 266 -18.54 15.90 23.64
C GLN A 266 -18.84 16.02 22.14
N LYS A 267 -18.18 16.96 21.45
CA LYS A 267 -18.29 17.12 19.99
C LYS A 267 -17.37 16.17 19.25
N LYS A 268 -17.78 15.73 18.05
CA LYS A 268 -16.97 14.89 17.17
C LYS A 268 -16.01 15.75 16.35
N ILE A 269 -14.80 15.94 16.86
CA ILE A 269 -13.75 16.74 16.19
C ILE A 269 -12.69 15.82 15.58
N VAL A 270 -12.52 15.90 14.26
CA VAL A 270 -11.46 15.19 13.53
C VAL A 270 -10.31 16.16 13.25
N LEU A 271 -9.08 15.72 13.51
CA LEU A 271 -7.86 16.48 13.26
C LEU A 271 -7.16 15.96 12.01
N ILE A 272 -6.86 16.85 11.07
CA ILE A 272 -6.11 16.55 9.84
C ILE A 272 -4.84 17.41 9.82
N ASP A 273 -3.69 16.78 10.08
CA ASP A 273 -2.39 17.44 10.03
C ASP A 273 -1.82 17.48 8.61
N GLY A 274 -0.68 18.14 8.43
CA GLY A 274 -0.06 18.35 7.12
C GLY A 274 0.18 17.04 6.34
N PRO A 275 0.87 16.04 6.92
CA PRO A 275 1.05 14.75 6.29
C PRO A 275 -0.27 14.06 5.93
N LYS A 276 -1.26 14.06 6.83
CA LYS A 276 -2.56 13.44 6.56
C LYS A 276 -3.33 14.18 5.47
N LEU A 277 -3.26 15.51 5.45
CA LEU A 277 -3.86 16.36 4.42
C LEU A 277 -3.34 15.97 3.03
N ALA A 278 -2.01 15.93 2.85
CA ALA A 278 -1.39 15.54 1.59
C ALA A 278 -1.75 14.11 1.17
N GLN A 279 -1.73 13.16 2.11
CA GLN A 279 -2.13 11.78 1.84
C GLN A 279 -3.56 11.70 1.30
N LEU A 280 -4.50 12.40 1.96
CA LEU A 280 -5.90 12.42 1.56
C LEU A 280 -6.10 13.13 0.22
N MET A 281 -5.41 14.25 -0.01
CA MET A 281 -5.43 14.95 -1.30
C MET A 281 -4.99 14.04 -2.45
N VAL A 282 -3.89 13.31 -2.29
CA VAL A 282 -3.40 12.37 -3.31
C VAL A 282 -4.37 11.20 -3.48
N GLN A 283 -4.88 10.65 -2.38
CA GLN A 283 -5.81 9.51 -2.40
C GLN A 283 -7.14 9.83 -3.10
N HIS A 284 -7.66 11.05 -2.90
CA HIS A 284 -8.96 11.47 -3.42
C HIS A 284 -8.86 12.36 -4.67
N GLY A 285 -7.67 12.49 -5.26
CA GLY A 285 -7.49 13.21 -6.53
C GLY A 285 -7.60 14.74 -6.42
N VAL A 286 -7.40 15.33 -5.23
CA VAL A 286 -7.50 16.78 -5.01
C VAL A 286 -6.14 17.43 -5.25
N GLY A 287 -6.06 18.34 -6.21
CA GLY A 287 -4.80 19.03 -6.56
C GLY A 287 -3.78 18.14 -7.27
N VAL A 288 -4.17 16.94 -7.68
CA VAL A 288 -3.34 15.99 -8.44
C VAL A 288 -4.12 15.41 -9.62
N ARG A 289 -3.42 14.78 -10.57
CA ARG A 289 -4.03 14.10 -11.73
C ARG A 289 -3.27 12.83 -12.08
N THR A 290 -3.98 11.85 -12.62
CA THR A 290 -3.36 10.64 -13.17
C THR A 290 -2.52 10.98 -14.40
N GLN A 291 -1.21 10.71 -14.34
CA GLN A 291 -0.31 10.93 -15.48
C GLN A 291 -0.24 9.71 -16.40
N ARG A 292 -0.20 8.49 -15.84
CA ARG A 292 -0.12 7.20 -16.55
C ARG A 292 -0.84 6.11 -15.76
N SER A 293 -1.32 5.09 -16.47
CA SER A 293 -1.89 3.88 -15.89
C SER A 293 -1.22 2.65 -16.52
N HIS A 294 -0.95 1.62 -15.72
CA HIS A 294 -0.38 0.35 -16.15
C HIS A 294 -1.30 -0.79 -15.71
N GLU A 295 -1.60 -1.71 -16.63
CA GLU A 295 -2.40 -2.90 -16.37
C GLU A 295 -1.48 -4.13 -16.22
N ILE A 296 -1.73 -4.94 -15.19
CA ILE A 296 -1.06 -6.21 -14.96
C ILE A 296 -2.05 -7.33 -15.28
N LYS A 297 -1.69 -8.21 -16.22
CA LYS A 297 -2.52 -9.35 -16.63
C LYS A 297 -2.13 -10.60 -15.84
N GLY A 298 -3.13 -11.34 -15.40
CA GLY A 298 -2.96 -12.68 -14.82
C GLY A 298 -3.41 -13.76 -15.80
N ILE A 299 -3.01 -15.00 -15.54
CA ILE A 299 -3.58 -16.16 -16.23
C ILE A 299 -5.04 -16.28 -15.79
N ASP A 300 -5.93 -16.47 -16.77
CA ASP A 300 -7.31 -16.88 -16.53
C ASP A 300 -7.35 -18.40 -16.59
N ASP A 301 -7.26 -19.07 -15.44
CA ASP A 301 -7.22 -20.53 -15.40
C ASP A 301 -8.53 -21.15 -15.92
N ASP A 302 -9.69 -20.48 -15.77
CA ASP A 302 -10.99 -21.00 -16.22
C ASP A 302 -11.08 -21.10 -17.74
N PHE A 303 -10.33 -20.24 -18.46
CA PHE A 303 -10.20 -20.33 -19.91
C PHE A 303 -9.45 -21.60 -20.35
N PHE A 304 -8.43 -22.03 -19.61
CA PHE A 304 -7.58 -23.17 -19.97
C PHE A 304 -8.10 -24.52 -19.45
N ASP A 305 -9.03 -24.52 -18.49
CA ASP A 305 -9.65 -25.74 -17.95
C ASP A 305 -10.81 -26.28 -18.83
N GLN A 306 -11.09 -25.68 -20.01
CA GLN A 306 -12.17 -26.09 -20.91
C GLN A 306 -11.90 -27.39 -21.71
N GLU A 307 -10.71 -27.99 -21.59
CA GLU A 307 -10.31 -29.21 -22.32
C GLU A 307 -10.31 -30.50 -21.47
N THR A 308 -11.01 -30.54 -20.31
CA THR A 308 -11.12 -31.77 -19.50
C THR A 308 -12.49 -32.44 -19.62
#